data_AF-A0A962R0R6-F1
#
_entry.id   AF-A0A962R0R6-F1
#
_cell.length_a   1.000
_cell.length_b   1.000
_cell.length_c   1.000
_cell.angle_alpha   90.00
_cell.angle_beta   90.00
_cell.angle_gamma   90.00
#
_symmetry.space_group_name_H-M   'P 1'
#
loop_
_entity.id
_entity.type
_entity.pdbx_description
1 polymer ?
#
loop_
_entity_poly.entity_id
_entity_poly.type
_entity_poly.pdbx_seq_one_letter_code
_entity_poly.pdbx_strand_id
1 'polypeptide(L)'
;MAPGKSASRILVVGATILAASHVVAHPRESLTAQAGDPTAPLLQAQVTYLYSDTVRHSGDDARQLLLEPVIPVPPSEVVPIKQIIRPSVPFLDVPDGKSGLGDISLEQVFIPADHHWGTYGLGYTATFPTAQHRDLGAGKYQFGPAVMIIYYGIENWQIGATLTQSWSIDGVGNGDREEVSDATVQPIVNYL
;
A
#
# COMPACT_ATOMS: atom_id res chain seq x y z
N MET A 1 19.68 41.44 -1.84
CA MET A 1 19.09 40.78 -3.03
C MET A 1 18.66 39.39 -2.57
N ALA A 2 17.37 39.18 -2.31
CA ALA A 2 16.84 37.90 -1.82
C ALA A 2 16.66 36.92 -2.99
N PRO A 3 17.11 35.66 -2.92
CA PRO A 3 16.83 34.69 -3.97
C PRO A 3 15.35 34.32 -3.92
N GLY A 4 14.66 34.52 -5.04
CA GLY A 4 13.26 34.17 -5.21
C GLY A 4 13.06 32.66 -5.08
N LYS A 5 12.13 32.24 -4.21
CA LYS A 5 11.65 30.87 -4.09
C LYS A 5 10.91 30.50 -5.37
N SER A 6 11.59 29.82 -6.31
CA SER A 6 10.95 29.22 -7.48
C SER A 6 10.31 27.91 -7.04
N ALA A 7 8.98 27.83 -7.14
CA ALA A 7 8.21 26.64 -6.78
C ALA A 7 8.51 25.49 -7.75
N SER A 8 9.08 24.40 -7.24
CA SER A 8 9.19 23.13 -7.96
C SER A 8 7.79 22.57 -8.19
N ARG A 9 7.47 22.18 -9.44
CA ARG A 9 6.23 21.49 -9.78
C ARG A 9 6.60 20.04 -10.08
N ILE A 10 6.24 19.13 -9.16
CA ILE A 10 6.32 17.68 -9.38
C ILE A 10 4.98 17.25 -9.97
N LEU A 11 5.01 16.62 -11.15
CA LEU A 11 3.82 15.99 -11.73
C LEU A 11 3.92 14.48 -11.49
N VAL A 12 3.11 13.97 -10.56
CA VAL A 12 2.91 12.53 -10.36
C VAL A 12 1.61 12.14 -11.07
N VAL A 13 1.70 11.26 -12.08
CA VAL A 13 0.54 10.66 -12.73
C VAL A 13 0.48 9.20 -12.32
N GLY A 14 -0.60 8.82 -11.62
CA GLY A 14 -0.87 7.46 -11.20
C GLY A 14 -2.07 6.87 -11.93
N ALA A 15 -1.93 5.67 -12.48
CA ALA A 15 -3.05 4.87 -12.99
C ALA A 15 -3.10 3.55 -12.22
N THR A 16 -4.23 3.27 -11.55
CA THR A 16 -4.48 1.99 -10.86
C THR A 16 -5.47 1.17 -11.67
N ILE A 17 -5.09 -0.06 -12.01
CA ILE A 17 -5.97 -1.05 -12.64
C ILE A 17 -6.32 -2.11 -11.60
N LEU A 18 -7.62 -2.28 -11.32
CA LEU A 18 -8.14 -3.31 -10.42
C LEU A 18 -8.54 -4.56 -11.23
N ALA A 19 -7.96 -5.72 -10.90
CA ALA A 19 -8.35 -7.01 -11.47
C ALA A 19 -8.88 -7.92 -10.36
N ALA A 20 -10.18 -8.16 -10.30
CA ALA A 20 -10.81 -9.06 -9.33
C ALA A 20 -10.78 -10.53 -9.83
N SER A 21 -10.50 -11.49 -8.95
CA SER A 21 -10.58 -12.92 -9.28
C SER A 21 -10.96 -13.75 -8.04
N HIS A 22 -12.19 -14.26 -8.03
CA HIS A 22 -12.82 -15.12 -7.02
C HIS A 22 -13.33 -14.39 -5.76
N VAL A 23 -14.62 -14.62 -5.48
CA VAL A 23 -15.47 -13.78 -4.62
C VAL A 23 -15.88 -14.54 -3.35
N VAL A 24 -15.62 -13.96 -2.18
CA VAL A 24 -16.25 -14.38 -0.91
C VAL A 24 -17.25 -13.29 -0.53
N ALA A 25 -18.54 -13.55 -0.71
CA ALA A 25 -19.59 -12.55 -0.58
C ALA A 25 -19.82 -12.11 0.88
N HIS A 26 -19.75 -10.80 1.18
CA HIS A 26 -20.35 -10.24 2.39
C HIS A 26 -21.90 -10.18 2.28
N PRO A 27 -22.66 -10.48 3.35
CA PRO A 27 -24.12 -10.58 3.30
C PRO A 27 -24.90 -9.27 3.05
N ARG A 28 -24.25 -8.11 3.08
CA ARG A 28 -24.91 -6.78 3.09
C ARG A 28 -24.64 -5.91 1.87
N GLU A 29 -23.68 -6.28 1.03
CA GLU A 29 -23.35 -5.55 -0.19
C GLU A 29 -23.53 -6.45 -1.40
N SER A 30 -24.00 -5.88 -2.51
CA SER A 30 -24.01 -6.61 -3.77
C SER A 30 -22.58 -6.97 -4.17
N LEU A 31 -22.41 -8.09 -4.87
CA LEU A 31 -21.09 -8.52 -5.36
C LEU A 31 -20.39 -7.44 -6.20
N THR A 32 -21.19 -6.60 -6.87
CA THR A 32 -20.73 -5.46 -7.67
C THR A 32 -20.10 -4.35 -6.81
N ALA A 33 -20.67 -4.07 -5.64
CA ALA A 33 -20.16 -3.06 -4.71
C ALA A 33 -18.82 -3.49 -4.09
N GLN A 34 -18.72 -4.74 -3.63
CA GLN A 34 -17.47 -5.27 -3.07
C GLN A 34 -16.35 -5.35 -4.12
N ALA A 35 -16.67 -5.66 -5.39
CA ALA A 35 -15.66 -5.75 -6.45
C ALA A 35 -15.01 -4.40 -6.82
N GLY A 36 -15.68 -3.29 -6.49
CA GLY A 36 -15.12 -1.94 -6.64
C GLY A 36 -14.29 -1.47 -5.44
N ASP A 37 -14.33 -2.20 -4.32
CA ASP A 37 -13.62 -1.84 -3.09
C ASP A 37 -12.21 -2.46 -3.07
N PRO A 38 -11.13 -1.65 -3.15
CA PRO A 38 -9.75 -2.12 -3.05
C PRO A 38 -9.41 -2.81 -1.71
N THR A 39 -10.27 -2.66 -0.71
CA THR A 39 -10.08 -3.16 0.67
C THR A 39 -11.05 -4.24 1.09
N ALA A 40 -11.98 -4.63 0.21
CA ALA A 40 -12.87 -5.74 0.47
C ALA A 40 -12.03 -7.03 0.60
N PRO A 41 -12.45 -7.99 1.45
CA PRO A 41 -11.79 -9.29 1.55
C PRO A 41 -12.15 -10.17 0.35
N LEU A 42 -11.87 -9.66 -0.85
CA LEU A 42 -11.92 -10.37 -2.12
C LEU A 42 -10.50 -10.65 -2.57
N LEU A 43 -10.31 -11.78 -3.26
CA LEU A 43 -9.05 -12.03 -3.92
C LEU A 43 -9.00 -11.13 -5.16
N GLN A 44 -8.15 -10.12 -5.11
CA GLN A 44 -7.99 -9.12 -6.17
C GLN A 44 -6.54 -8.70 -6.29
N ALA A 45 -6.15 -8.20 -7.46
CA ALA A 45 -4.84 -7.61 -7.68
C ALA A 45 -4.97 -6.20 -8.20
N GLN A 46 -4.22 -5.29 -7.60
CA GLN A 46 -4.10 -3.92 -8.07
C GLN A 46 -2.75 -3.75 -8.76
N VAL A 47 -2.76 -3.11 -9.92
CA VAL A 47 -1.55 -2.69 -10.61
C VAL A 47 -1.56 -1.17 -10.66
N THR A 48 -0.68 -0.53 -9.92
CA THR A 48 -0.53 0.93 -9.91
C THR A 48 0.72 1.31 -10.68
N TYR A 49 0.55 2.06 -11.76
CA TYR A 49 1.65 2.66 -12.50
C TYR A 49 1.78 4.13 -12.13
N LEU A 50 2.90 4.51 -11.54
CA LEU A 50 3.25 5.88 -11.18
C LEU A 50 4.36 6.38 -12.11
N TYR A 51 4.12 7.53 -12.73
CA TYR A 51 5.11 8.29 -13.46
C TYR A 51 5.35 9.60 -12.72
N SER A 52 6.62 9.92 -12.46
CA SER A 52 7.04 11.19 -11.87
C SER A 52 8.09 11.85 -12.75
N ASP A 53 7.77 13.05 -13.25
CA ASP A 53 8.73 13.93 -13.91
C ASP A 53 9.28 14.92 -12.88
N THR A 54 10.59 14.83 -12.61
CA THR A 54 11.31 15.81 -11.80
C THR A 54 11.80 16.96 -12.68
N VAL A 55 10.95 17.96 -12.91
CA VAL A 55 11.30 19.15 -13.70
C VAL A 55 12.25 20.09 -12.92
N ARG A 56 13.55 19.78 -12.92
CA ARG A 56 14.65 20.75 -13.16
C ARG A 56 16.02 20.05 -13.25
N HIS A 57 16.66 20.28 -14.40
CA HIS A 57 18.09 20.17 -14.70
C HIS A 57 18.72 18.80 -14.98
N SER A 58 17.99 17.68 -14.95
CA SER A 58 18.57 16.38 -15.33
C SER A 58 17.82 15.57 -16.39
N GLY A 59 16.57 15.89 -16.75
CA GLY A 59 15.84 15.07 -17.74
C GLY A 59 15.54 13.66 -17.22
N ASP A 60 15.43 13.56 -15.91
CA ASP A 60 15.41 12.34 -15.13
C ASP A 60 13.97 11.98 -14.79
N ASP A 61 13.41 11.04 -15.54
CA ASP A 61 12.08 10.48 -15.30
C ASP A 61 12.18 9.30 -14.33
N ALA A 62 11.31 9.25 -13.33
CA ALA A 62 11.15 8.07 -12.48
C ALA A 62 9.83 7.36 -12.80
N ARG A 63 9.89 6.05 -12.97
CA ARG A 63 8.72 5.21 -13.22
C ARG A 63 8.65 4.13 -12.16
N GLN A 64 7.44 3.84 -11.71
CA GLN A 64 7.19 2.77 -10.76
C GLN A 64 5.95 2.00 -11.21
N LEU A 65 6.09 0.69 -11.30
CA LEU A 65 4.99 -0.23 -11.42
C LEU A 65 4.87 -0.97 -10.09
N LEU A 66 3.72 -0.90 -9.46
CA LEU A 66 3.46 -1.47 -8.16
C LEU A 66 2.38 -2.54 -8.30
N LEU A 67 2.70 -3.77 -7.92
CA LEU A 67 1.74 -4.88 -7.86
C LEU A 67 1.30 -5.10 -6.43
N GLU A 68 0.00 -5.04 -6.18
CA GLU A 68 -0.59 -5.13 -4.85
C GLU A 68 -1.78 -6.08 -4.85
N PRO A 69 -1.54 -7.40 -4.75
CA PRO A 69 -2.63 -8.33 -4.51
C PRO A 69 -3.20 -8.14 -3.10
N VAL A 70 -4.47 -8.45 -2.97
CA VAL A 70 -5.23 -8.49 -1.72
C VAL A 70 -5.66 -9.93 -1.54
N ILE A 71 -5.17 -10.54 -0.46
CA ILE A 71 -5.37 -11.94 -0.16
C ILE A 71 -6.25 -12.02 1.09
N PRO A 72 -7.55 -12.33 0.95
CA PRO A 72 -8.41 -12.57 2.09
C PRO A 72 -8.10 -13.93 2.69
N VAL A 73 -7.89 -13.98 4.00
CA VAL A 73 -7.72 -15.20 4.76
C VAL A 73 -8.93 -15.35 5.68
N PRO A 74 -9.78 -16.37 5.46
CA PRO A 74 -10.94 -16.60 6.30
C PRO A 74 -10.53 -17.03 7.71
N PRO A 75 -11.41 -16.87 8.71
CA PRO A 75 -11.20 -17.42 10.04
C PRO A 75 -10.90 -18.93 9.97
N SER A 76 -9.96 -19.38 10.79
CA SER A 76 -9.55 -20.78 10.91
C SER A 76 -9.66 -21.24 12.37
N GLU A 77 -9.48 -22.54 12.61
CA GLU A 77 -9.45 -23.09 13.98
C GLU A 77 -8.31 -22.51 14.83
N VAL A 78 -7.19 -22.12 14.19
CA VAL A 78 -6.01 -21.56 14.87
C VAL A 78 -6.16 -20.06 15.09
N VAL A 79 -6.71 -19.34 14.10
CA VAL A 79 -6.96 -17.90 14.18
C VAL A 79 -8.42 -17.63 13.79
N PRO A 80 -9.33 -17.47 14.78
CA PRO A 80 -10.76 -17.31 14.54
C PRO A 80 -11.14 -15.88 14.14
N ILE A 81 -10.26 -15.18 13.42
CA ILE A 81 -10.41 -13.78 13.02
C ILE A 81 -10.15 -13.68 11.52
N LYS A 82 -10.98 -12.90 10.81
CA LYS A 82 -10.79 -12.60 9.38
C LYS A 82 -9.49 -11.83 9.22
N GLN A 83 -8.73 -12.12 8.17
CA GLN A 83 -7.50 -11.38 7.90
C GLN A 83 -7.45 -10.95 6.44
N ILE A 84 -6.78 -9.85 6.20
CA ILE A 84 -6.41 -9.40 4.86
C ILE A 84 -4.89 -9.27 4.84
N ILE A 85 -4.27 -9.88 3.84
CA ILE A 85 -2.84 -9.79 3.58
C ILE A 85 -2.64 -9.05 2.25
N ARG A 86 -1.86 -7.99 2.26
CA ARG A 86 -1.55 -7.15 1.09
C ARG A 86 -0.04 -7.00 0.93
N PRO A 87 0.61 -7.85 0.12
CA PRO A 87 1.99 -7.58 -0.28
C PRO A 87 2.02 -6.47 -1.33
N SER A 88 3.07 -5.66 -1.32
CA SER A 88 3.34 -4.65 -2.34
C SER A 88 4.69 -4.95 -2.98
N VAL A 89 4.69 -5.13 -4.30
CA VAL A 89 5.87 -5.52 -5.09
C VAL A 89 6.20 -4.40 -6.07
N PRO A 90 7.17 -3.53 -5.74
CA PRO A 90 7.55 -2.41 -6.60
C PRO A 90 8.59 -2.82 -7.65
N PHE A 91 8.33 -2.47 -8.90
CA PHE A 91 9.29 -2.44 -9.99
C PHE A 91 9.57 -0.98 -10.33
N LEU A 92 10.81 -0.56 -10.14
CA LEU A 92 11.24 0.83 -10.26
C LEU A 92 12.16 0.97 -11.46
N ASP A 93 12.07 2.11 -12.13
CA ASP A 93 12.99 2.56 -13.17
C ASP A 93 13.39 3.99 -12.78
N VAL A 94 14.63 4.12 -12.28
CA VAL A 94 15.15 5.38 -11.77
C VAL A 94 16.13 6.02 -12.77
N PRO A 95 16.25 7.35 -12.78
CA PRO A 95 16.94 8.08 -13.83
C PRO A 95 18.41 7.74 -14.08
N ASP A 96 19.09 7.18 -13.08
CA ASP A 96 20.48 6.69 -13.17
C ASP A 96 20.64 5.42 -14.03
N GLY A 97 19.60 5.03 -14.77
CA GLY A 97 19.57 3.86 -15.66
C GLY A 97 19.42 2.53 -14.93
N LYS A 98 19.12 2.56 -13.63
CA LYS A 98 18.87 1.37 -12.82
C LYS A 98 17.37 1.10 -12.80
N SER A 99 17.00 -0.06 -13.32
CA SER A 99 15.64 -0.58 -13.21
C SER A 99 15.66 -1.95 -12.55
N GLY A 100 14.59 -2.27 -11.83
CA GLY A 100 14.48 -3.56 -11.17
C GLY A 100 13.48 -3.58 -10.03
N LEU A 101 13.51 -4.70 -9.31
CA LEU A 101 12.72 -4.91 -8.11
C LEU A 101 13.22 -3.98 -6.98
N GLY A 102 12.29 -3.33 -6.29
CA GLY A 102 12.54 -2.60 -5.05
C GLY A 102 12.29 -3.45 -3.79
N ASP A 103 12.21 -2.80 -2.63
CA ASP A 103 11.91 -3.50 -1.38
C ASP A 103 10.42 -3.92 -1.34
N ILE A 104 10.18 -5.23 -1.27
CA ILE A 104 8.85 -5.81 -1.08
C ILE A 104 8.37 -5.54 0.34
N SER A 105 7.13 -5.08 0.47
CA SER A 105 6.46 -4.93 1.76
C SER A 105 5.22 -5.83 1.85
N LEU A 106 4.79 -6.05 3.08
CA LEU A 106 3.63 -6.84 3.45
C LEU A 106 2.85 -6.07 4.51
N GLU A 107 1.57 -5.84 4.26
CA GLU A 107 0.63 -5.40 5.29
C GLU A 107 -0.34 -6.53 5.62
N GLN A 108 -0.43 -6.90 6.89
CA GLN A 108 -1.41 -7.88 7.36
C GLN A 108 -2.33 -7.22 8.38
N VAL A 109 -3.63 -7.31 8.17
CA VAL A 109 -4.66 -6.71 9.02
C VAL A 109 -5.65 -7.77 9.49
N PHE A 110 -5.87 -7.85 10.80
CA PHE A 110 -6.88 -8.68 11.44
C PHE A 110 -8.17 -7.87 11.62
N ILE A 111 -9.29 -8.42 11.18
CA ILE A 111 -10.61 -7.79 11.18
C ILE A 111 -11.52 -8.57 12.15
N PRO A 112 -11.58 -8.18 13.43
CA PRO A 112 -12.25 -8.95 14.47
C PRO A 112 -13.77 -8.98 14.32
N ALA A 113 -14.40 -7.91 13.82
CA ALA A 113 -15.84 -7.83 13.70
C ALA A 113 -16.30 -6.82 12.65
N ASP A 114 -17.40 -7.16 11.97
CA ASP A 114 -18.15 -6.25 11.13
C ASP A 114 -19.24 -5.58 12.01
N HIS A 115 -19.18 -4.25 12.13
CA HIS A 115 -20.19 -3.47 12.86
C HIS A 115 -21.25 -2.93 11.91
N HIS A 116 -22.38 -2.47 12.46
CA HIS A 116 -23.46 -1.86 11.67
C HIS A 116 -23.03 -0.55 10.99
N TRP A 117 -22.04 0.13 11.55
CA TRP A 117 -21.53 1.40 11.05
C TRP A 117 -20.32 1.25 10.12
N GLY A 118 -19.66 0.09 10.10
CA GLY A 118 -18.32 -0.02 9.53
C GLY A 118 -17.56 -1.26 9.97
N THR A 119 -16.29 -1.31 9.59
CA THR A 119 -15.33 -2.31 10.04
C THR A 119 -14.02 -1.65 10.45
N TYR A 120 -13.26 -2.29 11.31
CA TYR A 120 -11.91 -1.87 11.63
C TYR A 120 -11.01 -3.09 11.70
N GLY A 121 -9.72 -2.86 11.52
CA GLY A 121 -8.71 -3.87 11.66
C GLY A 121 -7.44 -3.34 12.29
N LEU A 122 -6.72 -4.25 12.92
CA LEU A 122 -5.43 -4.00 13.55
C LEU A 122 -4.45 -5.02 13.01
N GLY A 123 -3.19 -4.64 12.84
CA GLY A 123 -2.20 -5.56 12.31
C GLY A 123 -0.83 -4.95 12.25
N TYR A 124 -0.05 -5.38 11.26
CA TYR A 124 1.35 -4.98 11.13
C TYR A 124 1.78 -4.83 9.68
N THR A 125 2.86 -4.07 9.51
CA THR A 125 3.66 -3.98 8.29
C THR A 125 4.98 -4.70 8.48
N ALA A 126 5.49 -5.29 7.41
CA ALA A 126 6.85 -5.81 7.32
C ALA A 126 7.43 -5.48 5.95
N THR A 127 8.65 -4.93 5.90
CA THR A 127 9.34 -4.63 4.64
C THR A 127 10.66 -5.39 4.59
N PHE A 128 10.92 -5.99 3.43
CA PHE A 128 12.06 -6.88 3.19
C PHE A 128 13.04 -6.23 2.22
N PRO A 129 14.36 -6.20 2.53
CA PRO A 129 15.37 -5.58 1.70
C PRO A 129 15.69 -6.45 0.47
N THR A 130 14.79 -6.42 -0.50
CA THR A 130 14.78 -7.27 -1.70
C THR A 130 15.16 -6.49 -2.96
N ALA A 131 15.43 -5.19 -2.80
CA ALA A 131 15.86 -4.33 -3.89
C ALA A 131 17.11 -4.88 -4.61
N GLN A 132 17.05 -4.97 -5.93
CA GLN A 132 18.15 -5.46 -6.76
C GLN A 132 19.32 -4.48 -6.83
N HIS A 133 19.04 -3.20 -6.67
CA HIS A 133 20.03 -2.14 -6.67
C HIS A 133 19.90 -1.26 -5.44
N ARG A 134 21.02 -0.66 -5.05
CA ARG A 134 21.11 0.15 -3.83
C ARG A 134 20.09 1.31 -3.83
N ASP A 135 19.81 1.87 -5.00
CA ASP A 135 18.96 3.08 -5.15
C ASP A 135 17.47 2.75 -5.29
N LEU A 136 17.10 1.47 -5.31
CA LEU A 136 15.71 1.00 -5.47
C LEU A 136 15.05 0.62 -4.14
N GLY A 137 15.77 0.74 -3.03
CA GLY A 137 15.28 0.36 -1.72
C GLY A 137 16.14 0.87 -0.58
N ALA A 138 15.59 0.80 0.63
CA ALA A 138 16.26 1.20 1.85
C ALA A 138 17.34 0.17 2.25
N GLY A 139 17.18 -1.10 1.87
CA GLY A 139 18.14 -2.15 2.23
C GLY A 139 18.14 -2.50 3.72
N LYS A 140 17.03 -2.22 4.41
CA LYS A 140 16.78 -2.54 5.82
C LYS A 140 15.53 -3.39 5.93
N TYR A 141 15.52 -4.32 6.89
CA TYR A 141 14.27 -4.91 7.34
C TYR A 141 13.50 -3.88 8.13
N GLN A 142 12.20 -3.79 7.90
CA GLN A 142 11.33 -2.87 8.61
C GLN A 142 10.12 -3.58 9.18
N PHE A 143 9.60 -3.10 10.29
CA PHE A 143 8.40 -3.62 10.92
C PHE A 143 7.67 -2.53 11.67
N GLY A 144 6.35 -2.62 11.77
CA GLY A 144 5.57 -1.77 12.67
C GLY A 144 4.07 -1.99 12.57
N PRO A 145 3.26 -1.18 13.26
CA PRO A 145 1.82 -1.38 13.34
C PRO A 145 1.06 -0.91 12.11
N ALA A 146 -0.06 -1.57 11.84
CA ALA A 146 -1.07 -1.18 10.86
C ALA A 146 -2.45 -1.09 11.53
N VAL A 147 -3.25 -0.10 11.12
CA VAL A 147 -4.63 0.10 11.55
C VAL A 147 -5.47 0.43 10.33
N MET A 148 -6.61 -0.23 10.18
CA MET A 148 -7.57 0.04 9.11
C MET A 148 -8.92 0.40 9.72
N ILE A 149 -9.59 1.38 9.14
CA ILE A 149 -10.99 1.69 9.48
C ILE A 149 -11.76 2.02 8.22
N ILE A 150 -12.96 1.46 8.13
CA ILE A 150 -13.89 1.68 7.02
C ILE A 150 -15.27 1.95 7.61
N TYR A 151 -15.92 2.99 7.13
CA TYR A 151 -17.24 3.44 7.54
C TYR A 151 -18.24 3.25 6.38
N TYR A 152 -19.34 2.56 6.66
CA TYR A 152 -20.44 2.25 5.73
C TYR A 152 -21.74 2.96 6.14
N GLY A 153 -21.70 3.91 7.08
CA GLY A 153 -22.91 4.55 7.62
C GLY A 153 -23.54 5.62 6.71
N ILE A 154 -22.97 5.88 5.53
CA ILE A 154 -23.55 6.77 4.51
C ILE A 154 -24.05 5.90 3.37
N GLU A 155 -25.30 6.11 2.95
CA GLU A 155 -25.91 5.36 1.86
C GLU A 155 -25.08 5.48 0.56
N ASN A 156 -24.72 4.34 -0.03
CA ASN A 156 -23.89 4.23 -1.25
C ASN A 156 -22.47 4.77 -1.13
N TRP A 157 -21.96 5.00 0.08
CA TRP A 157 -20.58 5.46 0.28
C TRP A 157 -19.83 4.56 1.23
N GLN A 158 -18.60 4.25 0.85
CA GLN A 158 -17.60 3.65 1.70
C GLN A 158 -16.48 4.67 1.89
N ILE A 159 -16.18 5.01 3.14
CA ILE A 159 -15.14 5.98 3.49
C ILE A 159 -14.26 5.37 4.56
N GLY A 160 -12.95 5.40 4.37
CA GLY A 160 -12.03 4.79 5.31
C GLY A 160 -10.62 5.32 5.17
N ALA A 161 -9.73 4.76 5.98
CA ALA A 161 -8.31 4.93 5.85
C ALA A 161 -7.56 3.76 6.46
N THR A 162 -6.38 3.50 5.89
CA THR A 162 -5.35 2.66 6.51
C THR A 162 -4.22 3.55 7.00
N LEU A 163 -3.80 3.35 8.24
CA LEU A 163 -2.68 4.03 8.87
C LEU A 163 -1.61 3.00 9.19
N THR A 164 -0.39 3.25 8.75
CA THR A 164 0.75 2.39 9.04
C THR A 164 1.90 3.21 9.59
N GLN A 165 2.72 2.58 10.42
CA GLN A 165 4.00 3.12 10.86
C GLN A 165 5.00 1.98 10.77
N SER A 166 6.15 2.22 10.15
CA SER A 166 7.19 1.21 9.96
C SER A 166 8.54 1.78 10.37
N TRP A 167 9.33 0.98 11.10
CA TRP A 167 10.70 1.33 11.48
C TRP A 167 11.68 0.30 10.98
N SER A 168 12.89 0.73 10.61
CA SER A 168 13.99 -0.21 10.40
C SER A 168 14.35 -0.92 11.70
N ILE A 169 14.61 -2.22 11.61
CA ILE A 169 15.10 -3.01 12.74
C ILE A 169 16.61 -2.79 12.86
N ASP A 170 17.04 -2.27 14.01
CA ASP A 170 18.46 -2.01 14.27
C ASP A 170 19.30 -3.30 14.16
N GLY A 171 20.47 -3.18 13.54
CA GLY A 171 21.39 -4.30 13.30
C GLY A 171 20.93 -5.35 12.27
N VAL A 172 19.73 -5.23 11.68
CA VAL A 172 19.19 -6.22 10.73
C VAL A 172 19.07 -5.61 9.33
N GLY A 173 19.84 -6.17 8.38
CA GLY A 173 19.99 -5.63 7.03
C GLY A 173 21.37 -5.01 6.82
N ASN A 174 21.49 -4.06 5.90
CA ASN A 174 22.78 -3.45 5.60
C ASN A 174 23.12 -2.35 6.63
N GLY A 175 24.22 -2.50 7.37
CA GLY A 175 24.69 -1.55 8.40
C GLY A 175 25.04 -0.16 7.86
N ASP A 176 25.43 -0.06 6.58
CA ASP A 176 25.83 1.20 5.92
C ASP A 176 24.63 1.98 5.34
N ARG A 177 23.43 1.67 5.80
CA ARG A 177 22.17 2.29 5.38
C ARG A 177 21.58 3.08 6.54
N GLU A 178 20.98 4.23 6.19
CA GLU A 178 20.24 5.06 7.13
C GLU A 178 19.06 4.28 7.74
N GLU A 179 18.69 4.64 8.97
CA GLU A 179 17.49 4.12 9.61
C GLU A 179 16.24 4.68 8.93
N VAL A 180 15.17 3.88 8.93
CA VAL A 180 13.89 4.21 8.31
C VAL A 180 12.84 4.37 9.39
N SER A 181 11.99 5.38 9.26
CA SER A 181 10.82 5.61 10.10
C SER A 181 9.72 6.27 9.28
N ASP A 182 8.84 5.46 8.69
CA ASP A 182 7.83 5.91 7.74
C ASP A 182 6.41 5.69 8.25
N ALA A 183 5.69 6.80 8.40
CA ALA A 183 4.26 6.82 8.69
C ALA A 183 3.48 7.08 7.41
N THR A 184 2.46 6.28 7.14
CA THR A 184 1.61 6.42 5.95
C THR A 184 0.15 6.47 6.32
N VAL A 185 -0.61 7.28 5.59
CA VAL A 185 -2.07 7.31 5.63
C VAL A 185 -2.58 7.10 4.21
N GLN A 186 -3.37 6.05 4.03
CA GLN A 186 -3.97 5.67 2.74
C GLN A 186 -5.49 5.86 2.83
N PRO A 187 -6.05 6.96 2.29
CA PRO A 187 -7.48 7.18 2.31
C PRO A 187 -8.21 6.25 1.34
N ILE A 188 -9.42 5.82 1.71
CA ILE A 188 -10.30 4.98 0.91
C ILE A 188 -11.62 5.71 0.75
N VAL A 189 -12.05 5.94 -0.49
CA VAL A 189 -13.34 6.56 -0.80
C VAL A 189 -13.92 5.89 -2.03
N ASN A 190 -15.00 5.13 -1.84
CA ASN A 190 -15.72 4.47 -2.93
C ASN A 190 -17.20 4.87 -2.89
N TYR A 191 -17.79 4.98 -4.08
CA TYR A 191 -19.23 5.07 -4.28
C TYR A 191 -19.74 3.69 -4.73
N LEU A 192 -20.76 3.16 -4.05
CA LEU A 192 -21.25 1.78 -4.18
C LEU A 192 -22.55 1.70 -5.01
#